data_AF-A0A1J3EP03-F1
#
_entry.id   AF-A0A1J3EP03-F1
#
_cell.length_a   1.000
_cell.length_b   1.000
_cell.length_c   1.000
_cell.angle_alpha   90.00
_cell.angle_beta   90.00
_cell.angle_gamma   90.00
#
_symmetry.space_group_name_H-M   'P 1'
#
loop_
_entity.id
_entity.type
_entity.pdbx_description
1 polymer ?
#
loop_
_entity_poly.entity_id
_entity_poly.type
_entity_poly.pdbx_seq_one_letter_code
_entity_poly.pdbx_strand_id
1 'polypeptide(L)'
;LPMQLKHCFLYLAHFPEDYKLEIDDLSFCWAAEGIISSICDGPTILESGIYYIEELVRRSMVIYEKRDLTMGLGYCRMHDIMRDVCLWKAKEENFLQV
;
A
#
# COMPACT_ATOMS: atom_id res chain seq x y z
N LEU A 1 10.89 -9.53 -1.17
CA LEU A 1 10.66 -8.07 -1.00
C LEU A 1 11.34 -7.63 0.29
N PRO A 2 11.88 -6.40 0.40
CA PRO A 2 12.22 -5.81 1.69
C PRO A 2 11.04 -5.91 2.67
N MET A 3 11.30 -6.05 3.97
CA MET A 3 10.27 -6.43 4.95
C MET A 3 9.09 -5.45 4.98
N GLN A 4 9.38 -4.14 5.03
CA GLN A 4 8.35 -3.10 5.04
C GLN A 4 7.53 -3.09 3.76
N LEU A 5 8.18 -3.15 2.59
CA LEU A 5 7.47 -3.20 1.30
C LEU A 5 6.58 -4.44 1.19
N LYS A 6 7.01 -5.58 1.75
CA LYS A 6 6.19 -6.79 1.85
C LYS A 6 4.96 -6.54 2.72
N HIS A 7 5.12 -5.97 3.92
CA HIS A 7 4.01 -5.67 4.81
C HIS A 7 3.05 -4.64 4.21
N CYS A 8 3.55 -3.60 3.55
CA CYS A 8 2.72 -2.66 2.78
C CYS A 8 1.86 -3.39 1.75
N PHE A 9 2.47 -4.31 0.99
CA PHE A 9 1.76 -5.14 0.02
C PHE A 9 0.72 -6.06 0.66
N LEU A 10 1.08 -6.79 1.72
CA LEU A 10 0.17 -7.73 2.41
C LEU A 10 -1.00 -7.02 3.08
N TYR A 11 -0.80 -5.78 3.57
CA TYR A 11 -1.87 -4.98 4.16
C TYR A 11 -3.01 -4.73 3.17
N LEU A 12 -2.70 -4.62 1.89
CA LEU A 12 -3.70 -4.38 0.86
C LEU A 12 -4.73 -5.52 0.71
N ALA A 13 -4.44 -6.73 1.21
CA ALA A 13 -5.38 -7.84 1.18
C ALA A 13 -6.62 -7.63 2.08
N HIS A 14 -6.62 -6.64 2.99
CA HIS A 14 -7.79 -6.26 3.79
C HIS A 14 -8.90 -5.60 2.96
N PHE A 15 -8.57 -5.00 1.82
CA PHE A 15 -9.52 -4.27 0.99
C PHE A 15 -10.17 -5.17 -0.04
N PRO A 16 -11.43 -4.92 -0.46
CA PRO A 16 -12.08 -5.73 -1.50
C PRO A 16 -11.39 -5.59 -2.87
N GLU A 17 -11.76 -6.44 -3.82
CA GLU A 17 -11.24 -6.39 -5.19
C GLU A 17 -11.59 -5.03 -5.85
N ASP A 18 -10.70 -4.53 -6.71
CA ASP A 18 -10.83 -3.24 -7.41
C ASP A 18 -11.02 -1.99 -6.51
N TYR A 19 -10.81 -2.13 -5.20
CA TYR A 19 -10.94 -1.02 -4.27
C TYR A 19 -9.92 0.08 -4.58
N LYS A 20 -10.40 1.31 -4.78
CA LYS A 20 -9.57 2.49 -4.99
C LYS A 20 -9.14 3.05 -3.64
N LEU A 21 -7.87 2.90 -3.33
CA LEU A 21 -7.25 3.38 -2.11
C LEU A 21 -6.74 4.79 -2.33
N GLU A 22 -7.22 5.75 -1.54
CA GLU A 22 -6.59 7.06 -1.47
C GLU A 22 -5.22 6.91 -0.82
N ILE A 23 -4.19 7.49 -1.46
CA ILE A 23 -2.80 7.29 -1.07
C ILE A 23 -2.54 7.77 0.35
N ASP A 24 -3.17 8.88 0.71
CA ASP A 24 -3.02 9.57 1.99
C ASP A 24 -3.55 8.67 3.10
N ASP A 25 -4.78 8.20 2.93
CA ASP A 25 -5.45 7.29 3.86
C ASP A 25 -4.67 5.99 4.01
N LEU A 26 -4.21 5.39 2.91
CA LEU A 26 -3.41 4.17 2.93
C LEU A 26 -2.08 4.38 3.69
N SER A 27 -1.44 5.53 3.52
CA SER A 27 -0.21 5.90 4.23
C SER A 27 -0.45 5.98 5.74
N PHE A 28 -1.55 6.61 6.16
CA PHE A 28 -1.93 6.67 7.56
C PHE A 28 -2.34 5.31 8.13
N CYS A 29 -3.03 4.47 7.36
CA CYS A 29 -3.33 3.09 7.74
C CYS A 29 -2.05 2.29 8.00
N TRP A 30 -1.08 2.35 7.08
CA TRP A 30 0.21 1.69 7.29
C TRP A 30 0.96 2.21 8.52
N ALA A 31 0.87 3.51 8.81
CA ALA A 31 1.47 4.07 10.01
C ALA A 31 0.75 3.59 11.29
N ALA A 32 -0.58 3.49 11.27
CA ALA A 32 -1.38 3.01 12.40
C ALA A 32 -1.07 1.53 12.73
N GLU A 33 -0.80 0.71 11.73
CA GLU A 33 -0.34 -0.67 11.88
C GLU A 33 1.16 -0.78 12.24
N GLY A 34 1.89 0.34 12.31
CA GLY A 34 3.33 0.35 12.58
C GLY A 34 4.18 -0.23 11.45
N ILE A 35 3.63 -0.37 10.24
CA ILE A 35 4.35 -0.86 9.05
C ILE A 35 5.37 0.18 8.58
N ILE A 36 4.96 1.45 8.61
CA ILE A 36 5.82 2.61 8.34
C ILE A 36 5.81 3.53 9.57
N SER A 37 6.87 4.31 9.75
CA SER A 37 6.95 5.28 10.84
C SER A 37 7.58 6.57 10.34
N SER A 38 7.18 7.69 10.95
CA SER A 38 7.92 8.94 10.81
C SER A 38 9.02 9.00 11.86
N ILE A 39 10.16 9.57 11.50
CA ILE A 39 11.34 9.74 12.37
C ILE A 39 11.55 11.25 12.53
N CYS A 40 11.97 11.74 13.70
CA CYS A 40 12.42 13.12 13.85
C CYS A 40 13.54 13.39 12.83
N ASP A 41 13.39 14.43 12.00
CA ASP A 41 14.25 14.78 10.86
C ASP A 41 14.25 13.78 9.68
N GLY A 42 13.33 12.82 9.68
CA GLY A 42 13.09 11.88 8.58
C GLY A 42 11.88 12.24 7.72
N PRO A 43 11.56 11.41 6.70
CA PRO A 43 10.38 11.62 5.88
C PRO A 43 9.09 11.57 6.71
N THR A 44 8.11 12.35 6.29
CA THR A 44 6.74 12.30 6.81
C THR A 44 6.10 10.94 6.51
N ILE A 45 5.00 10.63 7.21
CA ILE A 45 4.18 9.44 6.93
C ILE A 45 3.77 9.41 5.45
N LEU A 46 3.37 10.56 4.92
CA LEU A 46 2.90 10.69 3.54
C LEU A 46 4.02 10.46 2.54
N GLU A 47 5.19 11.08 2.72
CA GLU A 47 6.36 10.85 1.86
C GLU A 47 6.80 9.38 1.89
N SER A 48 6.77 8.76 3.07
CA SER A 48 7.08 7.34 3.23
C SER A 48 6.06 6.46 2.50
N GLY A 49 4.78 6.75 2.63
CA GLY A 49 3.71 6.03 1.94
C GLY A 49 3.79 6.18 0.42
N ILE A 50 4.02 7.39 -0.09
CA ILE A 50 4.25 7.65 -1.51
C ILE A 50 5.43 6.80 -2.02
N TYR A 51 6.56 6.81 -1.30
CA TYR A 51 7.73 6.00 -1.67
C TYR A 51 7.40 4.51 -1.79
N TYR A 52 6.67 3.94 -0.82
CA TYR A 52 6.29 2.53 -0.88
C TYR A 52 5.30 2.24 -2.01
N ILE A 53 4.35 3.14 -2.27
CA ILE A 53 3.40 2.99 -3.38
C ILE A 53 4.14 3.04 -4.72
N GLU A 54 5.08 3.98 -4.90
CA GLU A 54 5.93 4.05 -6.09
C GLU A 54 6.73 2.76 -6.29
N GLU A 55 7.28 2.18 -5.22
CA GLU A 55 7.97 0.89 -5.28
C GLU A 55 7.03 -0.27 -5.65
N LEU A 56 5.78 -0.26 -5.18
CA LEU A 56 4.78 -1.26 -5.56
C LEU A 56 4.36 -1.09 -7.03
N VAL A 57 4.19 0.15 -7.51
CA VAL A 57 3.89 0.48 -8.91
C VAL A 57 5.04 0.06 -9.82
N ARG A 58 6.28 0.37 -9.44
CA ARG A 58 7.49 0.01 -10.21
C ARG A 58 7.64 -1.50 -10.39
N ARG A 59 7.04 -2.29 -9.50
CA ARG A 59 7.04 -3.76 -9.53
C ARG A 59 5.73 -4.33 -10.09
N SER A 60 4.86 -3.49 -10.65
CA SER A 60 3.55 -3.86 -11.20
C SER A 60 2.66 -4.60 -10.19
N MET A 61 2.76 -4.25 -8.91
CA MET A 61 1.95 -4.84 -7.84
C MET A 61 0.62 -4.10 -7.66
N VAL A 62 0.64 -2.79 -7.89
CA VAL A 62 -0.52 -1.90 -7.86
C VAL A 62 -0.52 -0.99 -9.07
N ILE A 63 -1.70 -0.54 -9.46
CA ILE A 63 -1.95 0.48 -10.48
C ILE A 63 -2.15 1.80 -9.76
N TYR A 64 -1.48 2.85 -10.23
CA TYR A 64 -1.68 4.22 -9.75
C TYR A 64 -2.57 5.00 -10.74
N GLU A 65 -3.56 5.72 -10.21
CA GLU A 65 -4.49 6.56 -10.96
C GLU A 65 -4.40 7.99 -10.42
N LYS A 66 -4.08 8.97 -11.28
CA LYS A 66 -4.05 10.39 -10.88
C LYS A 66 -5.47 10.91 -10.64
N ARG A 67 -5.63 11.83 -9.68
CA ARG A 67 -6.82 12.69 -9.61
C ARG A 67 -6.76 13.73 -10.73
N ASP A 68 -7.86 13.91 -11.44
CA ASP A 68 -7.84 14.61 -12.73
C ASP A 68 -7.60 16.12 -12.67
N LEU A 69 -7.82 16.85 -11.56
CA LEU A 69 -7.88 18.32 -11.71
C LEU A 69 -7.20 19.24 -10.71
N THR A 70 -6.98 18.94 -9.43
CA THR A 70 -6.30 19.92 -8.57
C THR A 70 -5.94 19.32 -7.21
N MET A 71 -4.64 19.30 -6.91
CA MET A 71 -4.11 19.42 -5.54
C MET A 71 -4.32 18.23 -4.57
N GLY A 72 -4.63 17.03 -5.07
CA GLY A 72 -4.67 15.82 -4.25
C GLY A 72 -3.72 14.75 -4.80
N LEU A 73 -3.24 13.88 -3.92
CA LEU A 73 -2.59 12.64 -4.34
C LEU A 73 -3.62 11.74 -5.06
N GLY A 74 -3.10 10.80 -5.84
CA GLY A 74 -3.90 9.88 -6.63
C GLY A 74 -4.53 8.78 -5.79
N TYR A 75 -5.09 7.81 -6.50
CA TYR A 75 -5.53 6.54 -5.93
C TYR A 75 -4.57 5.43 -6.36
N CYS A 76 -4.51 4.35 -5.60
CA CYS A 76 -3.97 3.09 -6.08
C CYS A 76 -5.00 1.96 -5.97
N ARG A 77 -4.88 0.97 -6.85
CA ARG A 77 -5.63 -0.29 -6.77
C ARG A 77 -4.70 -1.46 -7.02
N MET A 78 -4.95 -2.58 -6.37
CA MET A 78 -4.15 -3.78 -6.63
C MET A 78 -4.47 -4.33 -8.02
N HIS A 79 -3.46 -4.87 -8.71
CA HIS A 79 -3.70 -5.66 -9.91
C HIS A 79 -4.42 -6.97 -9.56
N ASP A 80 -5.39 -7.39 -10.36
CA ASP A 80 -6.20 -8.60 -10.14
C ASP A 80 -5.32 -9.86 -9.96
N ILE A 81 -4.29 -10.02 -10.79
CA ILE A 81 -3.34 -11.15 -10.67
C ILE A 81 -2.56 -11.10 -9.35
N MET A 82 -2.23 -9.89 -8.89
CA MET A 82 -1.48 -9.69 -7.65
C MET A 82 -2.37 -9.85 -6.42
N ARG A 83 -3.71 -9.80 -6.60
CA ARG A 83 -4.68 -10.02 -5.53
C ARG A 83 -4.64 -11.43 -5.00
N ASP A 84 -4.65 -12.42 -5.89
CA ASP A 84 -4.56 -13.83 -5.48
C ASP A 84 -3.23 -14.11 -4.77
N VAL A 85 -2.13 -13.56 -5.28
CA VAL A 85 -0.81 -13.67 -4.67
C VAL A 85 -0.79 -13.04 -3.28
N CYS A 86 -1.40 -11.85 -3.14
CA CYS A 86 -1.47 -11.13 -1.88
C CYS A 86 -2.26 -11.91 -0.83
N LEU A 87 -3.46 -12.38 -1.18
CA LEU A 87 -4.34 -13.15 -0.28
C LEU A 87 -3.69 -14.47 0.15
N TRP A 88 -3.12 -15.21 -0.81
CA TRP A 88 -2.42 -16.46 -0.52
C TRP A 88 -1.26 -16.23 0.45
N LYS A 89 -0.43 -15.21 0.18
CA LYS A 89 0.74 -14.90 1.00
C LYS A 89 0.35 -14.38 2.39
N ALA A 90 -0.69 -13.56 2.48
CA ALA A 90 -1.18 -13.04 3.76
C ALA A 90 -1.69 -14.17 4.66
N LYS A 91 -2.35 -15.18 4.08
CA LYS A 91 -2.76 -16.39 4.80
C LYS A 91 -1.57 -17.26 5.21
N GLU A 92 -0.61 -17.49 4.31
CA GLU A 92 0.59 -18.27 4.62
C GLU A 92 1.40 -17.67 5.78
N GLU A 93 1.51 -16.34 5.83
CA GLU A 93 2.27 -15.64 6.87
C GLU A 93 1.43 -15.30 8.12
N ASN A 94 0.17 -15.74 8.20
CA ASN A 94 -0.79 -15.36 9.26
C ASN A 94 -0.90 -13.84 9.45
N PHE A 95 -0.70 -13.07 8.37
CA PHE A 95 -0.84 -11.62 8.34
C PHE A 95 -2.31 -11.20 8.39
N LEU A 96 -3.19 -12.06 7.84
CA LEU A 96 -4.63 -11.94 7.90
C LEU A 96 -5.22 -13.21 8.50
N GLN A 97 -6.14 -13.06 9.45
CA GLN A 97 -7.03 -14.15 9.84
C GLN A 97 -8.23 -14.15 8.89
N VAL A 98 -8.16 -14.98 7.85
CA VAL A 98 -9.26 -15.23 6.91
C VAL A 98 -10.00 -16.49 7.32
#